data_AF-A0A423LIF4-F1
#
_entry.id   AF-A0A423LIF4-F1
#
_cell.length_a   1.000
_cell.length_b   1.000
_cell.length_c   1.000
_cell.angle_alpha   90.00
_cell.angle_beta   90.00
_cell.angle_gamma   90.00
#
_symmetry.space_group_name_H-M   'P 1'
#
loop_
_entity.id
_entity.type
_entity.pdbx_description
1 polymer ?
#
loop_
_entity_poly.entity_id
_entity_poly.type
_entity_poly.pdbx_seq_one_letter_code
_entity_poly.pdbx_strand_id
1 'polypeptide(L)'
;MELRPRRETGLFSLSPGTDAEALMANASEDLLSISVIACDLADDLHGSRRSVALALSRMADGVRLMVEGMLDHIEVRSVKAKP
;
A
#
# COMPACT_ATOMS: atom_id res chain seq x y z
N MET A 1 -11.88 16.85 -29.36
CA MET A 1 -10.80 16.13 -28.65
C MET A 1 -11.36 14.76 -28.33
N GLU A 2 -11.09 13.76 -29.17
CA GLU A 2 -11.65 12.41 -28.99
C GLU A 2 -10.96 11.73 -27.81
N LEU A 3 -11.74 11.34 -26.80
CA LEU A 3 -11.30 10.44 -25.73
C LEU A 3 -11.01 9.10 -26.39
N ARG A 4 -9.73 8.77 -26.57
CA ARG A 4 -9.34 7.43 -27.03
C ARG A 4 -9.96 6.40 -26.07
N PRO A 5 -10.62 5.35 -26.57
CA PRO A 5 -11.09 4.27 -25.71
C PRO A 5 -9.86 3.69 -25.02
N ARG A 6 -9.80 3.84 -23.69
CA ARG A 6 -8.73 3.30 -22.87
C ARG A 6 -8.72 1.81 -23.14
N ARG A 7 -7.63 1.29 -23.68
CA ARG A 7 -7.41 -0.15 -23.74
C ARG A 7 -7.34 -0.62 -22.28
N GLU A 8 -8.46 -1.11 -21.76
CA GLU A 8 -8.54 -1.77 -20.46
C GLU A 8 -7.89 -3.15 -20.60
N THR A 9 -6.55 -3.18 -20.67
CA THR A 9 -5.78 -4.43 -20.81
C THR A 9 -5.07 -4.81 -19.51
N GLY A 10 -5.62 -4.40 -18.36
CA GLY A 10 -5.10 -4.75 -17.04
C GLY A 10 -6.11 -5.58 -16.26
N LEU A 11 -5.62 -6.56 -15.49
CA LEU A 11 -6.46 -7.34 -14.56
C LEU A 11 -7.10 -6.47 -13.47
N PHE A 12 -6.54 -5.29 -13.20
CA PHE A 12 -7.01 -4.36 -12.17
C PHE A 12 -7.15 -2.93 -12.73
N SER A 13 -8.17 -2.22 -12.26
CA SER A 13 -8.41 -0.80 -12.56
C SER A 13 -8.89 -0.06 -11.31
N LEU A 14 -8.63 1.25 -11.23
CA LEU A 14 -9.19 2.08 -10.17
C LEU A 14 -10.62 2.46 -10.53
N SER A 15 -11.55 2.24 -9.59
CA SER A 15 -12.93 2.68 -9.76
C SER A 15 -13.00 4.21 -9.77
N PRO A 16 -13.72 4.84 -10.73
CA PRO A 16 -13.93 6.27 -10.73
C PRO A 16 -14.52 6.76 -9.42
N GLY A 17 -13.97 7.83 -8.85
CA GLY A 17 -14.46 8.41 -7.59
C GLY A 17 -14.00 7.68 -6.33
N THR A 18 -13.07 6.71 -6.42
CA THR A 18 -12.42 6.15 -5.24
C THR A 18 -11.65 7.27 -4.52
N ASP A 19 -11.94 7.45 -3.24
CA ASP A 19 -11.27 8.46 -2.43
C ASP A 19 -9.82 8.05 -2.10
N ALA A 20 -8.97 9.04 -1.88
CA ALA A 20 -7.58 8.85 -1.50
C ALA A 20 -7.47 8.01 -0.22
N GLU A 21 -8.35 8.21 0.76
CA GLU A 21 -8.41 7.42 2.00
C GLU A 21 -8.56 5.93 1.70
N ALA A 22 -9.51 5.55 0.84
CA ALA A 22 -9.74 4.17 0.45
C ALA A 22 -8.52 3.56 -0.28
N LEU A 23 -7.87 4.33 -1.16
CA LEU A 23 -6.66 3.86 -1.86
C LEU A 23 -5.49 3.64 -0.88
N MET A 24 -5.29 4.55 0.07
CA MET A 24 -4.22 4.44 1.04
C MET A 24 -4.48 3.36 2.08
N ALA A 25 -5.73 3.14 2.49
CA ALA A 25 -6.10 2.03 3.37
C ALA A 25 -5.78 0.68 2.71
N ASN A 26 -6.17 0.50 1.44
CA ASN A 26 -5.81 -0.70 0.66
C ASN A 26 -4.29 -0.86 0.53
N ALA A 27 -3.57 0.22 0.22
CA ALA A 27 -2.11 0.17 0.14
C ALA A 27 -1.46 -0.21 1.48
N SER A 28 -1.98 0.29 2.62
CA SER A 28 -1.51 -0.09 3.95
C SER A 28 -1.72 -1.58 4.25
N GLU A 29 -2.86 -2.13 3.84
CA GLU A 29 -3.19 -3.55 4.00
C GLU A 29 -2.35 -4.45 3.08
N ASP A 30 -2.10 -4.03 1.84
CA ASP A 30 -1.19 -4.73 0.91
C ASP A 30 0.24 -4.76 1.48
N LEU A 31 0.73 -3.64 2.00
CA LEU A 31 2.06 -3.55 2.60
C LEU A 31 2.19 -4.41 3.86
N LEU A 32 1.15 -4.48 4.69
CA LEU A 32 1.09 -5.40 5.83
C LEU A 32 1.19 -6.85 5.35
N SER A 33 0.40 -7.21 4.33
CA SER A 33 0.38 -8.54 3.75
C SER A 33 1.76 -8.93 3.19
N ILE A 34 2.42 -8.01 2.47
CA ILE A 34 3.78 -8.20 1.95
C ILE A 34 4.77 -8.43 3.09
N SER A 35 4.67 -7.66 4.18
CA SER A 35 5.56 -7.83 5.33
C SER A 35 5.43 -9.21 5.96
N VAL A 36 4.19 -9.68 6.16
CA VAL A 36 3.91 -11.04 6.67
C VAL A 36 4.48 -12.10 5.73
N ILE A 37 4.20 -12.02 4.42
CA ILE A 37 4.71 -12.97 3.41
C ILE A 37 6.24 -13.00 3.41
N ALA A 38 6.89 -11.84 3.50
CA ALA A 38 8.34 -11.73 3.50
C ALA A 38 8.96 -12.29 4.79
N CYS A 39 8.31 -12.12 5.94
CA CYS A 39 8.70 -12.74 7.20
C CYS A 39 8.55 -14.26 7.15
N ASP A 40 7.40 -14.77 6.70
CA ASP A 40 7.17 -16.21 6.55
C ASP A 40 8.22 -16.83 5.61
N LEU A 41 8.50 -16.18 4.48
CA LEU A 41 9.56 -16.60 3.57
C LEU A 41 10.96 -16.56 4.21
N ALA A 42 11.23 -15.59 5.09
CA ALA A 42 12.53 -15.48 5.76
C ALA A 42 12.79 -16.66 6.71
N ASP A 43 11.75 -17.29 7.26
CA ASP A 43 11.88 -18.45 8.15
C ASP A 43 12.31 -19.71 7.40
N ASP A 44 11.92 -19.84 6.13
CA ASP A 44 12.36 -20.93 5.24
C ASP A 44 13.74 -20.70 4.60
N LEU A 45 14.34 -19.52 4.78
CA LEU A 45 15.59 -19.12 4.14
C LEU A 45 16.77 -19.04 5.13
N HIS A 46 17.99 -19.12 4.58
CA HIS A 46 19.23 -19.01 5.34
C HIS A 46 20.23 -18.06 4.68
N GLY A 47 21.21 -17.58 5.46
CA GLY A 47 22.29 -16.73 5.00
C GLY A 47 21.79 -15.42 4.37
N SER A 48 22.44 -15.00 3.28
CA SER A 48 22.13 -13.74 2.61
C SER A 48 20.71 -13.65 2.07
N ARG A 49 20.10 -14.78 1.66
CA ARG A 49 18.71 -14.78 1.17
C ARG A 49 17.70 -14.46 2.27
N ARG A 50 17.93 -14.96 3.49
CA ARG A 50 17.12 -14.57 4.66
C ARG A 50 17.22 -13.07 4.92
N SER A 51 18.43 -12.51 4.85
CA SER A 51 18.63 -11.07 5.02
C SER A 51 17.88 -10.24 3.97
N VAL A 52 17.81 -10.70 2.72
CA VAL A 52 17.02 -10.05 1.66
C VAL A 52 15.52 -10.09 1.98
N ALA A 53 14.98 -11.24 2.39
CA ALA A 53 13.57 -11.36 2.75
C ALA A 53 13.20 -10.46 3.95
N LEU A 54 14.02 -10.44 4.99
CA LEU A 54 13.85 -9.52 6.12
C LEU A 54 13.94 -8.04 5.72
N ALA A 55 14.82 -7.70 4.77
CA ALA A 55 14.89 -6.34 4.25
C ALA A 55 13.61 -5.93 3.51
N LEU A 56 12.98 -6.85 2.76
CA LEU A 56 11.69 -6.61 2.11
C LEU A 56 10.59 -6.34 3.15
N SER A 57 10.47 -7.19 4.18
CA SER A 57 9.51 -6.96 5.28
C SER A 57 9.73 -5.59 5.92
N ARG A 58 10.97 -5.26 6.30
CA ARG A 58 11.29 -3.97 6.92
C ARG A 58 10.95 -2.78 6.01
N MET A 59 11.18 -2.89 4.69
CA MET A 59 10.81 -1.83 3.75
C MET A 59 9.29 -1.70 3.63
N ALA A 60 8.56 -2.82 3.58
CA ALA A 60 7.10 -2.82 3.54
C ALA A 60 6.51 -2.14 4.79
N ASP A 61 7.00 -2.50 5.99
CA ASP A 61 6.60 -1.86 7.25
C ASP A 61 6.91 -0.36 7.25
N GLY A 62 8.10 0.02 6.79
CA GLY A 62 8.50 1.43 6.70
C GLY A 62 7.60 2.25 5.77
N VAL A 63 7.24 1.71 4.60
CA VAL A 63 6.31 2.37 3.67
C VAL A 63 4.90 2.41 4.25
N ARG A 64 4.47 1.34 4.92
CA ARG A 64 3.16 1.26 5.57
C ARG A 64 2.98 2.38 6.60
N LEU A 65 3.99 2.61 7.45
CA LEU A 65 3.95 3.71 8.44
C LEU A 65 3.85 5.09 7.77
N MET A 66 4.49 5.29 6.62
CA MET A 66 4.36 6.55 5.86
C MET A 66 2.95 6.70 5.29
N VAL A 67 2.33 5.62 4.81
CA VAL A 67 0.94 5.61 4.30
C VAL A 67 -0.06 5.85 5.43
N GLU A 68 0.10 5.18 6.57
CA GLU A 68 -0.74 5.39 7.76
C GLU A 68 -0.62 6.83 8.27
N GLY A 69 0.60 7.38 8.33
CA GLY A 69 0.78 8.79 8.71
C GLY A 69 0.10 9.76 7.74
N MET A 70 0.06 9.45 6.43
CA MET A 70 -0.71 10.24 5.47
C MET A 70 -2.22 10.12 5.65
N LEU A 71 -2.73 8.93 5.97
CA LEU A 71 -4.15 8.71 6.31
C LEU A 71 -4.55 9.54 7.53
N ASP A 72 -3.78 9.48 8.61
CA ASP A 72 -4.04 10.25 9.83
C ASP A 72 -4.11 11.76 9.54
N HIS A 73 -3.24 12.27 8.65
CA HIS A 73 -3.27 13.66 8.24
C HIS A 73 -4.53 14.06 7.46
N ILE A 74 -5.09 13.13 6.67
CA ILE A 74 -6.33 13.35 5.91
C ILE A 74 -7.53 13.33 6.84
N GLU A 75 -7.60 12.39 7.78
CA GLU A 75 -8.65 12.33 8.80
C GLU A 75 -8.69 13.62 9.62
N VAL A 76 -7.55 14.09 10.11
CA VAL A 76 -7.45 15.35 10.88
C VAL A 76 -7.94 16.55 10.07
N ARG A 77 -7.65 16.61 8.76
CA ARG A 77 -8.12 17.67 7.87
C ARG A 77 -9.64 17.59 7.65
N SER A 78 -10.17 16.39 7.49
CA SER A 78 -11.61 16.13 7.33
C SER A 78 -12.39 16.58 8.56
N VAL A 79 -11.90 16.25 9.77
CA VAL A 79 -12.50 16.68 11.05
C VAL A 79 -12.51 18.20 11.20
N LYS A 80 -11.41 18.88 10.84
CA LYS A 80 -11.34 20.36 10.89
C LYS A 80 -12.24 21.07 9.87
N ALA A 81 -12.63 20.38 8.80
CA ALA A 81 -13.47 20.95 7.76
C ALA A 81 -14.99 20.82 8.04
N LYS A 82 -15.37 20.11 9.10
CA LYS A 82 -16.76 19.93 9.53
C LYS A 82 -17.14 21.06 10.51
N PRO A 83 -18.20 21.85 10.25
CA PRO A 83 -18.62 22.96 11.10
C PRO A 83 -19.21 22.51 12.43
#